data_AF-A0A7W0VM07-F1
#
_entry.id   AF-A0A7W0VM07-F1
#
_cell.length_a   1.000
_cell.length_b   1.000
_cell.length_c   1.000
_cell.angle_alpha   90.00
_cell.angle_beta   90.00
_cell.angle_gamma   90.00
#
_symmetry.space_group_name_H-M   'P 1'
#
loop_
_entity.id
_entity.type
_entity.pdbx_description
1 polymer ?
#
loop_
_entity_poly.entity_id
_entity_poly.type
_entity_poly.pdbx_seq_one_letter_code
_entity_poly.pdbx_strand_id
1 'polypeptide(L)'
;MPKITFKNPHGKGSLPMVVEAKRGESILDAAEECHARVGHACGGNLACSTCHVYVEQGLDSLGEIADKENDIMDKAFDVRPESRLGCQAKVADEDLIVEITDESLRAWLDENPEERKKLQKAL
;
A
#
# COMPACT_ATOMS: atom_id res chain seq x y z
N MET A 1 -3.55 -18.98 5.61
CA MET A 1 -3.27 -17.81 4.77
C MET A 1 -2.75 -16.73 5.70
N PRO A 2 -1.60 -16.11 5.40
CA PRO A 2 -1.14 -14.96 6.15
C PRO A 2 -2.17 -13.83 6.12
N LYS A 3 -2.16 -12.96 7.12
CA LYS A 3 -3.02 -11.79 7.21
C LYS A 3 -2.26 -10.52 6.91
N ILE A 4 -2.89 -9.59 6.21
CA ILE A 4 -2.39 -8.23 6.06
C ILE A 4 -3.27 -7.30 6.89
N THR A 5 -2.63 -6.50 7.76
CA THR A 5 -3.29 -5.44 8.53
C THR A 5 -2.90 -4.08 7.99
N PHE A 6 -3.84 -3.36 7.38
CA PHE A 6 -3.65 -1.99 6.91
C PHE A 6 -3.99 -0.98 8.02
N LYS A 7 -3.02 -0.19 8.51
CA LYS A 7 -3.22 0.68 9.69
C LYS A 7 -4.00 1.97 9.42
N ASN A 8 -3.82 2.59 8.25
CA ASN A 8 -4.42 3.89 7.92
C ASN A 8 -5.33 3.85 6.68
N PRO A 9 -6.30 2.92 6.58
CA PRO A 9 -7.10 2.75 5.36
C PRO A 9 -7.91 3.98 4.97
N HIS A 10 -8.17 4.92 5.90
CA HIS A 10 -8.98 6.12 5.64
C HIS A 10 -8.28 7.43 6.03
N GLY A 11 -6.97 7.39 6.27
CA GLY A 11 -6.19 8.52 6.78
C GLY A 11 -5.86 8.39 8.27
N LYS A 12 -5.17 9.40 8.81
CA LYS A 12 -4.61 9.36 10.16
C LYS A 12 -5.71 9.17 11.22
N GLY A 13 -5.57 8.11 12.03
CA GLY A 13 -6.50 7.79 13.12
C GLY A 13 -7.68 6.88 12.74
N SER A 14 -7.73 6.37 11.51
CA SER A 14 -8.71 5.35 11.12
C SER A 14 -8.43 4.00 11.78
N LEU A 15 -9.47 3.17 11.96
CA LEU A 15 -9.30 1.80 12.43
C LEU A 15 -8.59 0.95 11.36
N PRO A 16 -7.74 -0.02 11.75
CA PRO A 16 -7.11 -0.92 10.80
C PRO A 16 -8.10 -1.81 10.06
N MET A 17 -7.76 -2.17 8.82
CA MET A 17 -8.45 -3.19 8.02
C MET A 17 -7.60 -4.46 7.96
N VAL A 18 -8.24 -5.63 8.02
CA VAL A 18 -7.56 -6.92 8.00
C VAL A 18 -8.12 -7.79 6.89
N VAL A 19 -7.24 -8.41 6.11
CA VAL A 19 -7.59 -9.33 5.03
C VAL A 19 -6.69 -10.56 5.08
N GLU A 20 -7.23 -11.72 4.70
CA GLU A 20 -6.42 -12.92 4.49
C GLU A 20 -5.87 -12.91 3.07
N ALA A 21 -4.56 -13.06 2.90
CA ALA A 21 -3.92 -13.03 1.60
C ALA A 21 -3.30 -14.40 1.25
N LYS A 22 -3.30 -14.73 -0.04
CA LYS A 22 -2.67 -15.94 -0.56
C LYS A 22 -1.19 -15.68 -0.82
N ARG A 23 -0.37 -16.73 -0.68
CA ARG A 23 1.02 -16.67 -1.13
C ARG A 23 1.08 -16.28 -2.61
N GLY A 24 1.90 -15.29 -2.94
CA GLY A 24 2.07 -14.74 -4.30
C GLY A 24 1.11 -13.61 -4.66
N GLU A 25 0.08 -13.35 -3.85
CA GLU A 25 -0.79 -12.17 -3.98
C GLU A 25 -0.02 -10.90 -3.63
N SER A 26 -0.28 -9.78 -4.31
CA SER A 26 0.37 -8.53 -3.95
C SER A 26 -0.34 -7.82 -2.79
N ILE A 27 0.40 -6.98 -2.07
CA ILE A 27 -0.20 -6.07 -1.09
C ILE A 27 -1.29 -5.20 -1.74
N LEU A 28 -1.10 -4.77 -3.00
CA LEU A 28 -2.11 -4.00 -3.75
C LEU A 28 -3.38 -4.81 -3.99
N ASP A 29 -3.28 -6.06 -4.45
CA ASP A 29 -4.45 -6.90 -4.73
C ASP A 29 -5.25 -7.15 -3.44
N ALA A 30 -4.57 -7.44 -2.33
CA ALA A 30 -5.19 -7.62 -1.02
C ALA A 30 -5.80 -6.32 -0.47
N ALA A 31 -5.19 -5.16 -0.77
CA ALA A 31 -5.75 -3.85 -0.41
C ALA A 31 -7.07 -3.58 -1.14
N GLU A 32 -7.13 -3.88 -2.44
CA GLU A 32 -8.35 -3.76 -3.25
C GLU A 32 -9.47 -4.68 -2.72
N GLU A 33 -9.14 -5.92 -2.34
CA GLU A 33 -10.12 -6.87 -1.77
C GLU A 33 -10.80 -6.34 -0.50
N CYS A 34 -10.05 -5.69 0.39
CA CYS A 34 -10.59 -5.15 1.63
C CYS A 34 -10.93 -3.66 1.59
N HIS A 35 -10.84 -3.02 0.41
CA HIS A 35 -11.07 -1.60 0.18
C HIS A 35 -10.16 -0.67 1.00
N ALA A 36 -8.94 -1.11 1.27
CA ALA A 36 -7.87 -0.25 1.75
C ALA A 36 -7.46 0.71 0.63
N ARG A 37 -7.42 2.02 0.92
CA ARG A 37 -7.28 3.10 -0.08
C ARG A 37 -5.85 3.28 -0.58
N VAL A 38 -5.28 2.24 -1.20
CA VAL A 38 -3.96 2.27 -1.83
C VAL A 38 -4.09 2.80 -3.26
N GLY A 39 -3.29 3.82 -3.61
CA GLY A 39 -3.29 4.39 -4.95
C GLY A 39 -2.63 3.45 -5.97
N HIS A 40 -3.05 3.50 -7.23
CA HIS A 40 -2.48 2.63 -8.27
C HIS A 40 -2.61 3.23 -9.67
N ALA A 41 -2.15 4.47 -9.87
CA ALA A 41 -2.32 5.22 -11.12
C ALA A 41 -1.81 4.50 -12.39
N CYS A 42 -0.77 3.65 -12.27
CA CYS A 42 -0.29 2.84 -13.40
C CYS A 42 -0.94 1.46 -13.53
N GLY A 43 -1.94 1.13 -12.70
CA GLY A 43 -2.61 -0.17 -12.68
C GLY A 43 -1.71 -1.33 -12.20
N GLY A 44 -0.69 -1.05 -11.37
CA GLY A 44 0.23 -2.07 -10.86
C GLY A 44 1.38 -2.48 -11.80
N ASN A 45 1.63 -1.70 -12.86
CA ASN A 45 2.60 -2.01 -13.92
C ASN A 45 4.04 -1.53 -13.67
N LEU A 46 4.45 -1.31 -12.41
CA LEU A 46 5.81 -0.84 -12.06
C LEU A 46 6.24 0.44 -12.79
N ALA A 47 5.31 1.39 -12.95
CA ALA A 47 5.54 2.63 -13.70
C ALA A 47 5.24 3.91 -12.92
N CYS A 48 4.81 3.80 -11.66
CA CYS A 48 4.58 4.94 -10.76
C CYS A 48 4.86 4.54 -9.30
N SER A 49 4.94 5.53 -8.42
CA SER A 49 5.11 5.38 -6.97
C SER A 49 3.79 5.35 -6.19
N THR A 50 2.63 5.54 -6.83
CA THR A 50 1.35 5.76 -6.10
C THR A 50 0.86 4.60 -5.25
N CYS A 51 1.43 3.39 -5.40
CA CYS A 51 1.13 2.23 -4.55
C CYS A 51 2.12 2.06 -3.39
N HIS A 52 2.90 3.10 -3.10
CA HIS A 52 3.90 3.12 -2.04
C HIS A 52 3.25 2.88 -0.67
N VAL A 53 3.79 1.91 0.05
CA VAL A 53 3.40 1.53 1.40
C VAL A 53 4.64 1.35 2.28
N TYR A 54 4.48 1.48 3.59
CA TYR A 54 5.47 1.02 4.58
C TYR A 54 5.06 -0.34 5.12
N VAL A 55 5.98 -1.30 5.11
CA VAL A 55 5.77 -2.64 5.66
C VAL A 55 6.42 -2.71 7.05
N GLU A 56 5.68 -2.31 8.08
CA GLU A 56 6.17 -2.24 9.46
C GLU A 56 6.47 -3.63 10.07
N GLN A 57 5.81 -4.68 9.58
CA GLN A 57 6.03 -6.06 10.02
C GLN A 57 5.96 -7.01 8.82
N GLY A 58 6.86 -8.01 8.80
CA GLY A 58 6.91 -9.05 7.78
C GLY A 58 7.65 -8.66 6.51
N LEU A 59 8.37 -7.52 6.51
CA LEU A 59 9.16 -7.03 5.37
C LEU A 59 10.13 -8.09 4.83
N ASP A 60 10.87 -8.75 5.72
CA ASP A 60 11.88 -9.76 5.36
C ASP A 60 11.27 -10.97 4.63
N SER A 61 9.97 -11.24 4.84
CA SER A 61 9.26 -12.32 4.16
C SER A 61 8.94 -12.01 2.69
N LEU A 62 8.92 -10.72 2.30
CA LEU A 62 8.53 -10.27 0.96
C LEU A 62 9.64 -10.41 -0.10
N GLY A 63 10.81 -10.88 0.33
CA GLY A 63 12.02 -10.90 -0.49
C GLY A 63 12.61 -9.52 -0.71
N GLU A 64 13.83 -9.51 -1.25
CA GLU A 64 14.58 -8.29 -1.54
C GLU A 64 13.85 -7.42 -2.58
N ILE A 65 13.97 -6.11 -2.40
CA ILE A 65 13.48 -5.14 -3.38
C ILE A 65 14.31 -5.27 -4.68
N ALA A 66 13.63 -5.37 -5.82
CA ALA A 66 14.29 -5.50 -7.10
C ALA A 66 14.80 -4.14 -7.61
N ASP A 67 15.86 -4.12 -8.42
CA ASP A 67 16.45 -2.88 -8.96
C ASP A 67 15.43 -1.96 -9.63
N LYS A 68 14.53 -2.52 -10.45
CA LYS A 68 13.46 -1.74 -11.11
C LYS A 68 12.44 -1.15 -10.13
N GLU A 69 12.20 -1.82 -9.01
CA GLU A 69 11.36 -1.30 -7.93
C GLU A 69 12.07 -0.14 -7.24
N ASN A 70 13.37 -0.28 -6.95
CA ASN A 70 14.21 0.79 -6.40
C ASN A 70 14.24 2.02 -7.32
N ASP A 71 14.41 1.85 -8.65
CA ASP A 71 14.43 2.95 -9.62
C ASP A 71 13.14 3.80 -9.61
N ILE A 72 12.01 3.19 -9.27
CA ILE A 72 10.73 3.88 -9.10
C ILE A 72 10.62 4.47 -7.70
N MET A 73 11.07 3.74 -6.68
CA MET A 73 11.08 4.19 -5.29
C MET A 73 11.92 5.46 -5.10
N ASP A 74 13.03 5.63 -5.82
CA ASP A 74 13.86 6.86 -5.82
C ASP A 74 13.09 8.14 -6.18
N LYS A 75 11.91 8.00 -6.80
CA LYS A 75 11.03 9.11 -7.21
C LYS A 75 9.84 9.29 -6.27
N ALA A 76 9.63 8.37 -5.34
CA ALA A 76 8.55 8.40 -4.36
C ALA A 76 8.82 9.42 -3.25
N PHE A 77 7.78 9.82 -2.55
CA PHE A 77 7.89 10.78 -1.44
C PHE A 77 8.08 10.05 -0.09
N ASP A 78 8.94 10.58 0.78
CA ASP A 78 9.17 10.05 2.15
C ASP A 78 9.61 8.57 2.18
N VAL A 79 10.49 8.14 1.26
CA VAL A 79 11.01 6.77 1.24
C VAL A 79 11.76 6.43 2.53
N ARG A 80 11.48 5.22 3.06
CA ARG A 80 12.05 4.63 4.27
C ARG A 80 12.59 3.22 4.00
N PRO A 81 13.45 2.65 4.86
CA PRO A 81 13.96 1.28 4.69
C PRO A 81 12.87 0.22 4.50
N GLU A 82 11.72 0.41 5.14
CA GLU A 82 10.56 -0.47 5.06
C GLU A 82 9.59 -0.15 3.91
N SER A 83 9.99 0.72 2.97
CA SER A 83 9.16 1.10 1.82
C SER A 83 9.12 0.01 0.76
N ARG A 84 7.93 -0.24 0.23
CA ARG A 84 7.72 -1.12 -0.92
C ARG A 84 6.70 -0.51 -1.88
N LEU A 85 6.79 -0.89 -3.16
CA LEU A 85 5.67 -0.73 -4.06
C LEU A 85 4.68 -1.88 -3.81
N GLY A 86 3.48 -1.56 -3.33
CA GLY A 86 2.48 -2.55 -2.95
C GLY A 86 2.10 -3.52 -4.08
N CYS A 87 2.24 -3.10 -5.34
CA CYS A 87 1.99 -3.97 -6.51
C CYS A 87 3.10 -5.03 -6.75
N GLN A 88 4.33 -4.75 -6.30
CA GLN A 88 5.49 -5.65 -6.44
C GLN A 88 5.75 -6.49 -5.19
N ALA A 89 5.38 -5.99 -4.00
CA ALA A 89 5.47 -6.73 -2.75
C ALA A 89 4.47 -7.90 -2.73
N LYS A 90 4.99 -9.13 -2.89
CA LYS A 90 4.18 -10.37 -2.89
C LYS A 90 4.21 -11.04 -1.52
N VAL A 91 3.04 -11.39 -1.02
CA VAL A 91 2.86 -12.11 0.26
C VAL A 91 3.54 -13.47 0.18
N ALA A 92 4.31 -13.81 1.21
CA ALA A 92 4.93 -15.11 1.35
C ALA A 92 4.18 -15.97 2.38
N ASP A 93 4.71 -16.11 3.59
CA ASP A 93 4.21 -17.00 4.64
C ASP A 93 4.07 -16.34 6.01
N GLU A 94 4.40 -15.05 6.13
CA GLU A 94 4.25 -14.28 7.36
C GLU A 94 3.13 -13.23 7.28
N ASP A 95 2.52 -12.95 8.42
CA ASP A 95 1.56 -11.85 8.57
C ASP A 95 2.26 -10.50 8.39
N LEU A 96 1.56 -9.57 7.74
CA LEU A 96 2.06 -8.25 7.41
C LEU A 96 1.31 -7.16 8.18
N ILE A 97 2.04 -6.14 8.61
CA ILE A 97 1.46 -4.86 9.03
C ILE A 97 1.91 -3.80 8.04
N VAL A 98 0.93 -3.15 7.41
CA VAL A 98 1.15 -2.23 6.29
C VAL A 98 0.55 -0.87 6.63
N GLU A 99 1.35 0.17 6.50
CA GLU A 99 0.89 1.56 6.53
C GLU A 99 0.77 2.10 5.11
N ILE A 100 -0.39 2.67 4.78
CA ILE A 100 -0.61 3.37 3.52
C ILE A 100 0.03 4.75 3.65
N THR A 101 0.94 5.09 2.73
CA THR A 101 1.60 6.39 2.74
C THR A 101 0.65 7.53 2.37
N ASP A 102 1.02 8.74 2.76
CA ASP A 102 0.28 9.95 2.38
C ASP A 102 0.24 10.13 0.85
N GLU A 103 1.32 9.80 0.14
CA GLU A 103 1.35 9.83 -1.33
C GLU A 103 0.29 8.88 -1.91
N SER A 104 0.28 7.63 -1.45
CA SER A 104 -0.65 6.62 -1.92
C SER A 104 -2.11 6.99 -1.63
N LEU A 105 -2.41 7.43 -0.39
CA LEU A 105 -3.76 7.85 -0.03
C LEU A 105 -4.21 9.07 -0.86
N ARG A 106 -3.33 10.04 -1.11
CA ARG A 106 -3.66 11.21 -1.94
C ARG A 106 -3.97 10.80 -3.37
N ALA A 107 -3.15 9.94 -3.97
CA ALA A 107 -3.37 9.42 -5.32
C ALA A 107 -4.73 8.72 -5.43
N TRP A 108 -5.06 7.85 -4.47
CA TRP A 108 -6.38 7.22 -4.42
C TRP A 108 -7.51 8.25 -4.32
N LEU A 109 -7.35 9.28 -3.48
CA LEU A 109 -8.35 10.36 -3.34
C LEU A 109 -8.47 11.25 -4.58
N ASP A 110 -7.42 11.41 -5.39
CA ASP A 110 -7.49 12.13 -6.68
C ASP A 110 -8.36 11.38 -7.68
N GLU A 111 -8.29 10.06 -7.68
CA GLU A 111 -9.12 9.17 -8.52
C GLU A 111 -10.55 9.01 -7.95
N ASN A 112 -10.76 9.32 -6.66
CA ASN A 112 -12.03 9.19 -5.95
C ASN A 112 -12.52 10.55 -5.38
N PRO A 113 -12.94 11.51 -6.23
CA PRO A 113 -13.22 12.89 -5.81
C PRO A 113 -14.36 13.03 -4.81
N GLU A 114 -15.35 12.13 -4.84
CA GLU A 114 -16.45 12.15 -3.87
C GLU A 114 -15.98 11.74 -2.46
N GLU A 115 -15.07 10.78 -2.37
CA GLU A 115 -14.46 10.36 -1.10
C GLU A 115 -13.54 11.44 -0.54
N ARG A 116 -12.79 12.12 -1.41
CA ARG A 116 -12.00 13.32 -1.04
C ARG A 116 -12.87 14.40 -0.41
N LYS A 117 -14.01 14.72 -1.01
CA LYS A 117 -14.96 15.71 -0.47
C LYS A 117 -15.52 15.29 0.89
N LYS A 118 -15.80 13.99 1.09
CA LYS A 118 -16.27 13.47 2.39
C LYS A 118 -15.21 13.64 3.48
N LEU A 119 -13.95 13.31 3.17
CA LEU A 119 -12.85 13.44 4.13
C LEU A 119 -12.59 14.90 4.53
N GLN A 120 -12.62 15.83 3.56
CA GLN A 120 -12.43 17.26 3.81
C GLN A 120 -13.53 17.90 4.69
N LYS A 121 -14.74 17.34 4.68
CA LYS A 121 -15.88 17.81 5.50
C LYS A 121 -15.88 17.23 6.91
N ALA A 122 -15.08 16.19 7.17
CA ALA A 122 -14.96 15.52 8.47
C ALA A 122 -13.85 16.12 9.36
N LEU A 123 -13.06 17.05 8.82
CA LEU A 123 -12.06 17.87 9.51
C LEU A 123 -12.65 19.23 9.90
#